data_AF-A0A1I0U728-F1
#
_entry.id   AF-A0A1I0U728-F1
#
_cell.length_a   1.000
_cell.length_b   1.000
_cell.length_c   1.000
_cell.angle_alpha   90.00
_cell.angle_beta   90.00
_cell.angle_gamma   90.00
#
_symmetry.space_group_name_H-M   'P 1'
#
loop_
_entity.id
_entity.type
_entity.pdbx_description
1 polymer ?
#
loop_
_entity_poly.entity_id
_entity_poly.type
_entity_poly.pdbx_seq_one_letter_code
_entity_poly.pdbx_strand_id
1 'polypeptide(L)'
;MGDMTSLSTRLLTASVASVAVLGLAACGGGDSGSGGNSENASACSEFETTYNEFTALVKAGPADSDVQLWTDAKTEELQKFQPLADTATGNVEGALSTLIGALPQDSLELSEPDSESGKAFVANSTAVADACSADGTPIELNDFPLLSFN
;
A
#
# COMPACT_ATOMS: atom_id res chain seq x y z
N MET A 1 13.40 34.72 -55.44
CA MET A 1 12.16 34.69 -54.61
C MET A 1 11.98 33.25 -54.16
N GLY A 2 12.00 32.86 -52.90
CA GLY A 2 12.19 33.51 -51.61
C GLY A 2 12.17 32.38 -50.58
N ASP A 3 13.10 32.41 -49.63
CA ASP A 3 13.13 31.55 -48.45
C ASP A 3 11.88 31.77 -47.58
N MET A 4 11.36 30.70 -46.95
CA MET A 4 11.03 30.70 -45.52
C MET A 4 10.52 29.34 -45.00
N THR A 5 11.40 28.69 -44.24
CA THR A 5 11.21 28.23 -42.85
C THR A 5 10.16 27.19 -42.46
N SER A 6 10.65 26.29 -41.59
CA SER A 6 10.00 25.78 -40.37
C SER A 6 8.95 24.68 -40.55
N LEU A 7 8.87 23.66 -39.71
CA LEU A 7 9.55 23.34 -38.46
C LEU A 7 9.33 21.84 -38.20
N SER A 8 10.41 21.18 -37.81
CA SER A 8 10.44 20.11 -36.81
C SER A 8 9.52 18.90 -37.00
N THR A 9 10.14 17.83 -37.50
CA THR A 9 10.06 16.50 -36.88
C THR A 9 10.09 16.64 -35.35
N ARG A 10 8.92 16.60 -34.70
CA ARG A 10 8.81 16.35 -33.26
C ARG A 10 8.62 14.86 -33.05
N LEU A 11 9.73 14.13 -33.11
CA LEU A 11 9.91 12.94 -32.30
C LEU A 11 9.76 13.38 -30.85
N LEU A 12 8.59 13.14 -30.26
CA LEU A 12 8.43 13.23 -28.81
C LEU A 12 9.20 12.05 -28.20
N THR A 13 10.44 12.32 -27.85
CA THR A 13 11.18 11.58 -26.83
C THR A 13 10.45 11.74 -25.50
N ALA A 14 9.53 10.81 -25.20
CA ALA A 14 9.19 10.50 -23.82
C ALA A 14 10.20 9.46 -23.34
N SER A 15 11.35 9.95 -22.89
CA SER A 15 12.29 9.18 -22.08
C SER A 15 11.61 8.86 -20.75
N VAL A 16 10.94 7.71 -20.69
CA VAL A 16 10.54 7.08 -19.43
C VAL A 16 11.83 6.52 -18.81
N ALA A 17 12.51 7.37 -18.05
CA ALA A 17 13.52 6.94 -17.09
C ALA A 17 12.77 6.37 -15.88
N SER A 18 12.24 5.15 -16.01
CA SER A 18 11.77 4.40 -14.85
C SER A 18 12.94 3.61 -14.31
N VAL A 19 13.34 4.02 -13.11
CA VAL A 19 14.39 3.45 -12.28
C VAL A 19 14.18 1.93 -12.16
N ALA A 20 15.05 1.16 -12.78
CA ALA A 20 15.20 -0.25 -12.48
C ALA A 20 16.16 -0.40 -11.30
N VAL A 21 15.64 -0.45 -10.07
CA VAL A 21 16.28 -1.16 -8.95
C VAL A 21 15.21 -1.61 -7.95
N LEU A 22 14.65 -2.80 -8.17
CA LEU A 22 14.28 -3.67 -7.05
C LEU A 22 15.26 -4.85 -7.10
N GLY A 23 16.45 -4.58 -6.59
CA GLY A 23 17.35 -5.64 -6.21
C GLY A 23 16.74 -6.35 -5.01
N LEU A 24 16.30 -7.60 -5.21
CA LEU A 24 16.20 -8.55 -4.12
C LEU A 24 17.60 -8.72 -3.55
N ALA A 25 17.94 -7.91 -2.54
CA ALA A 25 19.06 -8.16 -1.66
C ALA A 25 18.67 -9.28 -0.68
N ALA A 26 18.60 -10.50 -1.20
CA ALA A 26 18.89 -11.68 -0.40
C ALA A 26 20.42 -11.82 -0.33
N CYS A 27 21.08 -11.08 0.56
CA CYS A 27 22.39 -11.43 1.15
C CYS A 27 22.78 -10.41 2.20
N GLY A 28 23.13 -10.86 3.40
CA GLY A 28 23.33 -10.02 4.57
C GLY A 28 24.62 -9.20 4.62
N GLY A 29 24.71 -8.42 5.71
CA GLY A 29 25.95 -7.97 6.32
C GLY A 29 26.33 -6.51 6.09
N GLY A 30 26.21 -5.69 7.14
CA GLY A 30 27.19 -4.62 7.42
C GLY A 30 26.66 -3.19 7.49
N ASP A 31 26.16 -2.82 8.67
CA ASP A 31 26.47 -1.61 9.45
C ASP A 31 26.47 -0.22 8.77
N SER A 32 25.45 0.59 9.06
CA SER A 32 25.57 1.97 9.58
C SER A 32 24.20 2.62 9.74
N GLY A 33 23.61 2.49 10.94
CA GLY A 33 22.39 3.20 11.31
C GLY A 33 21.80 2.59 12.58
N SER A 34 21.73 3.36 13.65
CA SER A 34 21.13 2.96 14.92
C SER A 34 19.62 2.74 14.77
N GLY A 35 19.22 1.61 14.22
CA GLY A 35 17.88 1.05 14.27
C GLY A 35 18.04 -0.40 14.65
N GLY A 36 17.45 -0.83 15.77
CA GLY A 36 17.39 -2.26 16.08
C GLY A 36 16.78 -2.94 14.87
N ASN A 37 17.48 -3.91 14.28
CA ASN A 37 16.94 -4.69 13.17
C ASN A 37 15.85 -5.57 13.79
N SER A 38 14.66 -5.02 13.93
CA SER A 38 13.59 -5.63 14.70
C SER A 38 13.18 -6.92 14.02
N GLU A 39 12.80 -7.92 14.81
CA GLU A 39 12.37 -9.22 14.28
C GLU A 39 11.17 -9.07 13.34
N ASN A 40 10.40 -7.99 13.48
CA ASN A 40 9.22 -7.67 12.67
C ASN A 40 9.49 -6.71 11.50
N ALA A 41 10.75 -6.32 11.24
CA ALA A 41 11.03 -5.28 10.26
C ALA A 41 10.49 -5.60 8.85
N SER A 42 10.56 -6.88 8.43
CA SER A 42 9.98 -7.33 7.16
C SER A 42 8.45 -7.28 7.17
N ALA A 43 7.81 -7.78 8.23
CA ALA A 43 6.35 -7.79 8.36
C ALA A 43 5.77 -6.37 8.34
N CYS A 44 6.40 -5.42 9.04
CA CYS A 44 6.00 -4.02 9.06
C CYS A 44 6.14 -3.37 7.67
N SER A 45 7.24 -3.61 6.96
CA SER A 45 7.47 -3.09 5.59
C SER A 45 6.52 -3.69 4.56
N GLU A 46 6.25 -4.99 4.65
CA GLU A 46 5.27 -5.67 3.79
C GLU A 46 3.85 -5.17 4.06
N PHE A 47 3.50 -4.93 5.32
CA PHE A 47 2.22 -4.32 5.70
C PHE A 47 2.09 -2.90 5.13
N GLU A 48 3.12 -2.04 5.30
CA GLU A 48 3.13 -0.69 4.74
C GLU A 48 2.90 -0.70 3.23
N THR A 49 3.65 -1.55 2.53
CA THR A 49 3.54 -1.71 1.07
C THR A 49 2.13 -2.14 0.67
N THR A 50 1.61 -3.21 1.28
CA THR A 50 0.29 -3.76 0.98
C THR A 50 -0.82 -2.74 1.26
N TYR A 51 -0.75 -2.05 2.40
CA TYR A 51 -1.70 -1.01 2.77
C TYR A 51 -1.69 0.16 1.78
N ASN A 52 -0.50 0.59 1.36
CA ASN A 52 -0.33 1.71 0.45
C ASN A 52 -0.78 1.37 -0.98
N GLU A 53 -0.51 0.14 -1.45
CA GLU A 53 -1.02 -0.40 -2.72
C GLU A 53 -2.55 -0.47 -2.72
N PHE A 54 -3.14 -1.06 -1.67
CA PHE A 54 -4.60 -1.11 -1.51
C PHE A 54 -5.23 0.28 -1.48
N THR A 55 -4.66 1.19 -0.71
CA THR A 55 -5.15 2.58 -0.61
C THR A 55 -5.08 3.29 -1.95
N ALA A 56 -4.00 3.10 -2.72
CA ALA A 56 -3.87 3.67 -4.06
C ALA A 56 -4.94 3.11 -5.02
N LEU A 57 -5.22 1.81 -4.96
CA LEU A 57 -6.27 1.18 -5.74
C LEU A 57 -7.66 1.72 -5.40
N VAL A 58 -7.97 1.89 -4.12
CA VAL A 58 -9.25 2.50 -3.69
C VAL A 58 -9.36 3.95 -4.18
N LYS A 59 -8.29 4.74 -4.08
CA LYS A 59 -8.26 6.14 -4.58
C LYS A 59 -8.42 6.24 -6.09
N ALA A 60 -7.84 5.32 -6.85
CA ALA A 60 -7.97 5.30 -8.30
C ALA A 60 -9.43 5.11 -8.75
N GLY A 61 -10.21 4.36 -7.96
CA GLY A 61 -11.57 3.98 -8.32
C GLY A 61 -11.62 3.12 -9.60
N PRO A 62 -12.83 2.78 -10.09
CA PRO A 62 -12.97 2.02 -11.32
C PRO A 62 -12.60 2.87 -12.54
N ALA A 63 -11.65 2.40 -13.35
CA ALA A 63 -11.32 3.02 -14.63
C ALA A 63 -12.47 2.83 -15.64
N ASP A 64 -12.89 3.91 -16.31
CA ASP A 64 -13.84 3.96 -17.44
C ASP A 64 -14.92 2.85 -17.48
N SER A 65 -15.60 2.62 -16.34
CA SER A 65 -16.74 1.70 -16.15
C SER A 65 -16.44 0.22 -15.86
N ASP A 66 -15.18 -0.22 -15.73
CA ASP A 66 -14.89 -1.62 -15.35
C ASP A 66 -14.88 -1.81 -13.82
N VAL A 67 -16.06 -1.68 -13.24
CA VAL A 67 -16.28 -1.82 -11.80
C VAL A 67 -15.93 -3.23 -11.32
N GLN A 68 -16.16 -4.25 -12.15
CA GLN A 68 -15.85 -5.62 -11.79
C GLN A 68 -14.35 -5.83 -11.68
N LEU A 69 -13.57 -5.39 -12.68
CA LEU A 69 -12.11 -5.48 -12.63
C LEU A 69 -11.53 -4.75 -11.40
N TRP A 70 -12.06 -3.57 -11.07
CA TRP A 70 -11.64 -2.84 -9.87
C TRP A 70 -12.00 -3.57 -8.57
N THR A 71 -13.19 -4.17 -8.50
CA THR A 71 -13.65 -4.94 -7.33
C THR A 71 -12.82 -6.22 -7.15
N ASP A 72 -12.51 -6.90 -8.24
CA ASP A 72 -11.68 -8.10 -8.23
C ASP A 72 -10.25 -7.76 -7.78
N ALA A 73 -9.67 -6.69 -8.32
CA ALA A 73 -8.36 -6.20 -7.90
C ALA A 73 -8.35 -5.81 -6.41
N LYS A 74 -9.40 -5.16 -5.89
CA LYS A 74 -9.51 -4.84 -4.46
C LYS A 74 -9.55 -6.09 -3.60
N THR A 75 -10.26 -7.12 -4.07
CA THR A 75 -10.41 -8.38 -3.36
C THR A 75 -9.08 -9.15 -3.34
N GLU A 76 -8.36 -9.19 -4.47
CA GLU A 76 -7.03 -9.77 -4.57
C GLU A 76 -6.04 -9.05 -3.64
N GLU A 77 -6.05 -7.73 -3.64
CA GLU A 77 -5.17 -6.92 -2.81
C GLU A 77 -5.45 -7.12 -1.31
N LEU A 78 -6.73 -7.23 -0.91
CA LEU A 78 -7.10 -7.55 0.47
C LEU A 78 -6.62 -8.93 0.92
N GLN A 79 -6.50 -9.90 0.02
CA GLN A 79 -5.99 -11.22 0.35
C GLN A 79 -4.51 -11.19 0.73
N LYS A 80 -3.73 -10.21 0.26
CA LYS A 80 -2.31 -10.06 0.62
C LYS A 80 -2.09 -9.74 2.10
N PHE A 81 -3.10 -9.24 2.82
CA PHE A 81 -2.98 -9.03 4.27
C PHE A 81 -2.97 -10.33 5.07
N GLN A 82 -3.64 -11.38 4.57
CA GLN A 82 -3.84 -12.64 5.30
C GLN A 82 -2.54 -13.30 5.80
N PRO A 83 -1.47 -13.45 4.99
CA PRO A 83 -0.24 -14.08 5.46
C PRO A 83 0.61 -13.20 6.39
N LEU A 84 0.35 -11.90 6.52
CA LEU A 84 1.26 -10.97 7.20
C LEU A 84 1.43 -11.30 8.69
N ALA A 85 0.36 -11.71 9.37
CA ALA A 85 0.44 -12.08 10.78
C ALA A 85 1.44 -13.23 11.03
N ASP A 86 1.50 -14.21 10.12
CA ASP A 86 2.40 -15.37 10.23
C ASP A 86 3.90 -14.99 10.07
N THR A 87 4.18 -13.77 9.62
CA THR A 87 5.54 -13.24 9.43
C THR A 87 6.02 -12.35 10.57
N ALA A 88 5.15 -12.08 11.55
CA ALA A 88 5.42 -11.24 12.70
C ALA A 88 5.39 -12.05 14.00
N THR A 89 5.82 -11.41 15.09
CA THR A 89 5.70 -11.94 16.45
C THR A 89 5.18 -10.85 17.40
N GLY A 90 4.65 -11.30 18.54
CA GLY A 90 4.33 -10.41 19.66
C GLY A 90 3.25 -9.38 19.34
N ASN A 91 3.52 -8.10 19.65
CA ASN A 91 2.53 -7.03 19.48
C ASN A 91 2.19 -6.76 18.01
N VAL A 92 3.17 -6.91 17.10
CA VAL A 92 2.95 -6.72 15.66
C VAL A 92 2.06 -7.84 15.11
N GLU A 93 2.34 -9.09 15.45
CA GLU A 93 1.49 -10.25 15.13
C GLU A 93 0.04 -10.07 15.63
N GLY A 94 -0.11 -9.64 16.89
CA GLY A 94 -1.44 -9.41 17.49
C GLY A 94 -2.23 -8.30 16.80
N ALA A 95 -1.57 -7.20 16.43
CA ALA A 95 -2.19 -6.11 15.69
C ALA A 95 -2.59 -6.53 14.27
N LEU A 96 -1.70 -7.23 13.55
CA LEU A 96 -1.98 -7.78 12.23
C LEU A 96 -3.14 -8.78 12.26
N SER A 97 -3.15 -9.69 13.24
CA SER A 97 -4.24 -10.65 13.43
C SER A 97 -5.59 -9.96 13.68
N THR A 98 -5.58 -8.87 14.45
CA THR A 98 -6.79 -8.07 14.72
C THR A 98 -7.29 -7.38 13.45
N LEU A 99 -6.38 -6.77 12.68
CA LEU A 99 -6.70 -6.18 11.38
C LEU A 99 -7.32 -7.21 10.45
N ILE A 100 -6.64 -8.35 10.26
CA ILE A 100 -7.02 -9.44 9.36
C ILE A 100 -8.40 -10.00 9.74
N GLY A 101 -8.65 -10.21 11.04
CA GLY A 101 -9.92 -10.71 11.55
C GLY A 101 -11.08 -9.72 11.40
N ALA A 102 -10.80 -8.44 11.19
CA ALA A 102 -11.79 -7.39 10.96
C ALA A 102 -12.01 -7.07 9.48
N LEU A 103 -11.25 -7.69 8.56
CA LEU A 103 -11.44 -7.47 7.13
C LEU A 103 -12.81 -8.03 6.68
N PRO A 104 -13.60 -7.26 5.94
CA PRO A 104 -14.87 -7.74 5.40
C PRO A 104 -14.62 -8.78 4.32
N GLN A 105 -15.60 -9.66 4.12
CA GLN A 105 -15.58 -10.62 3.01
C GLN A 105 -15.76 -9.90 1.66
N ASP A 106 -16.57 -8.85 1.63
CA ASP A 106 -16.74 -8.00 0.46
C ASP A 106 -15.86 -6.74 0.58
N SER A 107 -14.91 -6.60 -0.35
CA SER A 107 -14.01 -5.44 -0.40
C SER A 107 -14.74 -4.12 -0.62
N LEU A 108 -15.95 -4.14 -1.18
CA LEU A 108 -16.77 -2.95 -1.40
C LEU A 108 -17.21 -2.31 -0.09
N GLU A 109 -17.44 -3.11 0.96
CA GLU A 109 -17.83 -2.61 2.29
C GLU A 109 -16.84 -1.57 2.82
N LEU A 110 -15.54 -1.70 2.54
CA LEU A 110 -14.52 -0.74 2.99
C LEU A 110 -14.65 0.65 2.36
N SER A 111 -15.32 0.76 1.21
CA SER A 111 -15.43 2.01 0.44
C SER A 111 -16.85 2.56 0.42
N GLU A 112 -17.77 1.96 1.17
CA GLU A 112 -19.13 2.48 1.31
C GLU A 112 -19.13 3.82 2.06
N PRO A 113 -20.09 4.71 1.76
CA PRO A 113 -20.31 5.91 2.55
C PRO A 113 -20.55 5.60 4.03
N ASP A 114 -19.82 6.31 4.89
CA ASP A 114 -19.86 6.17 6.35
C ASP A 114 -19.55 4.74 6.85
N SER A 115 -18.81 3.96 6.04
CA SER A 115 -18.50 2.55 6.32
C SER A 115 -17.86 2.33 7.69
N GLU A 116 -18.51 1.50 8.51
CA GLU A 116 -17.94 1.01 9.78
C GLU A 116 -16.75 0.09 9.53
N SER A 117 -16.82 -0.77 8.51
CA SER A 117 -15.71 -1.64 8.10
C SER A 117 -14.49 -0.82 7.63
N GLY A 118 -14.71 0.28 6.91
CA GLY A 118 -13.67 1.21 6.50
C GLY A 118 -13.03 1.94 7.68
N LYS A 119 -13.84 2.43 8.63
CA LYS A 119 -13.33 3.04 9.87
C LYS A 119 -12.52 2.04 10.70
N ALA A 120 -13.00 0.80 10.84
CA ALA A 120 -12.32 -0.27 11.53
C ALA A 120 -11.00 -0.64 10.85
N PHE A 121 -10.98 -0.72 9.51
CA PHE A 121 -9.76 -0.94 8.73
C PHE A 121 -8.71 0.14 9.04
N VAL A 122 -9.07 1.42 8.95
CA VAL A 122 -8.15 2.53 9.28
C VAL A 122 -7.65 2.45 10.72
N ALA A 123 -8.55 2.26 11.69
CA ALA A 123 -8.18 2.20 13.10
C ALA A 123 -7.23 1.02 13.40
N ASN A 124 -7.52 -0.15 12.85
CA ASN A 124 -6.66 -1.33 13.02
C ASN A 124 -5.32 -1.16 12.30
N SER A 125 -5.29 -0.54 11.11
CA SER A 125 -4.04 -0.22 10.42
C SER A 125 -3.17 0.77 11.19
N THR A 126 -3.76 1.78 11.83
CA THR A 126 -3.04 2.67 12.76
C THR A 126 -2.47 1.89 13.94
N ALA A 127 -3.21 0.94 14.51
CA ALA A 127 -2.69 0.10 15.60
C ALA A 127 -1.49 -0.77 15.17
N VAL A 128 -1.47 -1.26 13.93
CA VAL A 128 -0.29 -1.96 13.37
C VAL A 128 0.89 -1.00 13.24
N ALA A 129 0.68 0.22 12.73
CA ALA A 129 1.74 1.23 12.62
C ALA A 129 2.31 1.63 13.99
N ASP A 130 1.47 1.76 15.01
CA ASP A 130 1.88 2.03 16.39
C ASP A 130 2.70 0.86 16.97
N ALA A 131 2.28 -0.39 16.71
CA ALA A 131 3.01 -1.58 17.12
C ALA A 131 4.38 -1.67 16.45
N CYS A 132 4.45 -1.43 15.13
CA CYS A 132 5.69 -1.38 14.36
C CYS A 132 6.63 -0.26 14.86
N SER A 133 6.10 0.92 15.18
CA SER A 133 6.87 2.02 15.76
C SER A 133 7.42 1.68 17.16
N ALA A 134 6.61 1.02 18.00
CA ALA A 134 7.04 0.55 19.32
C ALA A 134 8.11 -0.56 19.25
N ASP A 135 8.10 -1.35 18.18
CA ASP A 135 9.10 -2.38 17.88
C ASP A 135 10.39 -1.82 17.23
N GLY A 136 10.42 -0.51 16.95
CA GLY A 136 11.58 0.17 16.36
C GLY A 136 11.61 0.21 14.84
N THR A 137 10.52 -0.20 14.17
CA THR A 137 10.35 -0.13 12.71
C THR A 137 9.15 0.78 12.38
N PRO A 138 9.27 2.11 12.46
CA PRO A 138 8.18 3.01 12.08
C PRO A 138 7.87 2.87 10.58
N ILE A 139 6.59 3.00 10.23
CA ILE A 139 6.06 2.88 8.86
C ILE A 139 5.16 4.08 8.52
N GLU A 140 5.01 4.40 7.24
CA GLU A 140 4.17 5.51 6.76
C GLU A 140 2.96 5.02 5.96
N LEU A 141 1.77 5.22 6.52
CA LEU A 141 0.51 4.82 5.90
C LEU A 141 -0.13 5.99 5.13
N ASN A 142 -0.49 5.73 3.86
CA ASN A 142 -1.24 6.67 3.04
C ASN A 142 -2.67 6.91 3.57
N ASP A 143 -3.17 8.14 3.52
CA ASP A 143 -4.55 8.41 3.95
C ASP A 143 -5.57 7.56 3.17
N PHE A 144 -6.30 6.69 3.86
CA PHE A 144 -7.38 5.90 3.24
C PHE A 144 -8.60 6.79 2.94
N PRO A 145 -9.18 6.74 1.73
CA PRO A 145 -10.25 7.65 1.32
C PRO A 145 -11.62 7.20 1.87
N LEU A 146 -11.86 7.41 3.17
CA LEU A 146 -13.19 7.21 3.75
C LEU A 146 -14.19 8.21 3.14
N LEU A 147 -15.28 7.69 2.58
CA LEU A 147 -16.39 8.50 2.09
C LEU A 147 -17.32 8.82 3.27
N SER A 148 -17.69 10.09 3.45
CA SER A 148 -18.66 10.51 4.45
C SER A 148 -19.57 11.58 3.87
N PHE A 149 -20.87 11.50 4.18
CA PHE A 149 -21.86 12.52 3.79
C PHE A 149 -22.32 13.29 5.03
N ASN A 150 -21.67 14.43 5.29
CA ASN A 150 -22.12 15.41 6.30
C ASN A 150 -23.23 16.31 5.76
#